data_AF-A0A539EF58-F1
#
_entry.id   AF-A0A539EF58-F1
#
_cell.length_a   1.000
_cell.length_b   1.000
_cell.length_c   1.000
_cell.angle_alpha   90.00
_cell.angle_beta   90.00
_cell.angle_gamma   90.00
#
_symmetry.space_group_name_H-M   'P 1'
#
loop_
_entity.id
_entity.type
_entity.pdbx_description
1 polymer ?
#
loop_
_entity_poly.entity_id
_entity_poly.type
_entity_poly.pdbx_seq_one_letter_code
_entity_poly.pdbx_strand_id
1 'polypeptide(L)'
;MNDKALRSRVKLFGNLLGNVLRDQEDGRVLKAVETLRKGYIRLHKRQNPAKREQLSNFIRRLDPSMITHVVRAFSTYFSLVNIAEEAFQ
;
A
#
# COMPACT_ATOMS: atom_id res chain seq x y z
N MET A 1 -6.33 14.72 21.54
CA MET A 1 -6.49 15.53 20.30
C MET A 1 -5.48 15.16 19.20
N ASN A 2 -4.27 14.69 19.55
CA ASN A 2 -3.19 14.42 18.60
C ASN A 2 -3.46 13.28 17.58
N ASP A 3 -4.13 12.20 18.01
CA ASP A 3 -4.39 11.01 17.18
C ASP A 3 -5.29 11.28 15.94
N LYS A 4 -6.28 12.17 16.07
CA LYS A 4 -7.19 12.52 14.96
C LYS A 4 -6.45 13.28 13.85
N ALA A 5 -5.54 14.17 14.24
CA ALA A 5 -4.76 14.96 13.30
C ALA A 5 -3.72 14.09 12.57
N LEU A 6 -3.04 13.20 13.30
CA LEU A 6 -2.12 12.20 12.72
C LEU A 6 -2.82 11.29 11.71
N ARG A 7 -3.96 10.68 12.07
CA ARG A 7 -4.76 9.84 11.16
C ARG A 7 -5.21 10.58 9.90
N SER A 8 -5.55 11.87 10.04
CA SER A 8 -5.96 12.70 8.91
C SER A 8 -4.80 12.96 7.95
N ARG A 9 -3.59 13.17 8.46
CA ARG A 9 -2.38 13.38 7.66
C ARG A 9 -1.91 12.11 6.96
N VAL A 10 -1.90 10.98 7.66
CA VAL A 10 -1.64 9.66 7.06
C VAL A 10 -2.63 9.38 5.93
N LYS A 11 -3.91 9.69 6.12
CA LYS A 11 -4.93 9.55 5.08
C LYS A 11 -4.67 10.46 3.87
N LEU A 12 -4.27 11.72 4.11
CA LEU A 12 -3.90 12.66 3.04
C LEU A 12 -2.73 12.12 2.21
N PHE A 13 -1.66 11.68 2.86
CA PHE A 13 -0.48 11.14 2.18
C PHE A 13 -0.78 9.85 1.42
N GLY A 14 -1.59 8.95 1.99
CA GLY A 14 -2.07 7.77 1.28
C GLY A 14 -2.88 8.11 0.02
N ASN A 15 -3.72 9.13 0.07
CA ASN A 15 -4.50 9.59 -1.09
C ASN A 15 -3.62 10.21 -2.18
N LEU A 16 -2.66 11.06 -1.81
CA LEU A 16 -1.74 11.69 -2.76
C LEU A 16 -0.85 10.64 -3.46
N LEU A 17 -0.29 9.72 -2.69
CA LEU A 17 0.47 8.61 -3.25
C LEU A 17 -0.41 7.76 -4.18
N GLY A 18 -1.64 7.46 -3.78
CA GLY A 18 -2.60 6.74 -4.61
C GLY A 18 -2.90 7.44 -5.94
N ASN A 19 -2.93 8.77 -5.96
CA ASN A 19 -3.09 9.54 -7.20
C ASN A 19 -1.86 9.42 -8.09
N VAL A 20 -0.65 9.59 -7.54
CA VAL A 20 0.61 9.44 -8.30
C VAL A 20 0.75 8.03 -8.90
N LEU A 21 0.37 6.99 -8.15
CA LEU A 21 0.41 5.61 -8.64
C LEU A 21 -0.66 5.31 -9.70
N ARG A 22 -1.71 6.13 -9.80
CA ARG A 22 -2.75 5.99 -10.83
C ARG A 22 -2.21 6.39 -12.20
N ASP A 23 -1.35 7.40 -12.23
CA ASP A 23 -0.76 7.93 -13.46
C ASP A 23 0.39 7.03 -13.97
N GLN A 24 0.82 6.05 -13.17
CA GLN A 24 1.86 5.08 -13.55
C GLN A 24 1.27 3.85 -14.24
N GLU A 25 1.87 3.50 -15.38
CA GLU A 25 1.55 2.29 -16.15
C GLU A 25 0.03 2.05 -16.30
N ASP A 26 -0.71 3.09 -16.69
CA ASP A 26 -2.17 3.06 -16.87
C ASP A 26 -2.95 2.54 -15.63
N GLY A 27 -2.44 2.84 -14.44
CA GLY A 27 -3.06 2.46 -13.16
C GLY A 27 -2.84 1.00 -12.76
N ARG A 28 -2.03 0.23 -13.51
CA ARG A 28 -1.69 -1.16 -13.15
C ARG A 28 -0.98 -1.23 -11.81
N VAL A 29 -0.07 -0.28 -11.54
CA VAL A 29 0.67 -0.21 -10.27
C VAL A 29 -0.29 -0.03 -9.10
N LEU A 30 -1.18 0.96 -9.17
CA LEU A 30 -2.18 1.19 -8.12
C LEU A 30 -3.05 -0.04 -7.88
N LYS A 31 -3.49 -0.73 -8.94
CA LYS A 31 -4.30 -1.94 -8.83
C LYS A 31 -3.55 -3.07 -8.12
N ALA A 32 -2.27 -3.27 -8.43
CA ALA A 32 -1.44 -4.28 -7.79
C ALA A 32 -1.23 -3.97 -6.30
N VAL A 33 -0.86 -2.73 -5.96
CA VAL A 33 -0.68 -2.25 -4.58
C VAL A 33 -1.96 -2.44 -3.76
N GLU A 34 -3.10 -1.99 -4.28
CA GLU A 34 -4.40 -2.09 -3.58
C GLU A 34 -4.87 -3.54 -3.41
N THR A 35 -4.58 -4.40 -4.40
CA THR A 35 -4.89 -5.84 -4.33
C THR A 35 -4.15 -6.50 -3.18
N LEU A 36 -2.83 -6.25 -3.09
CA LEU A 36 -1.97 -6.77 -2.02
C LEU A 36 -2.36 -6.18 -0.66
N ARG A 37 -2.49 -4.85 -0.56
CA ARG A 37 -2.85 -4.16 0.69
C ARG A 37 -4.15 -4.68 1.27
N LYS A 38 -5.24 -4.66 0.49
CA LYS A 38 -6.55 -5.16 0.95
C LYS A 38 -6.51 -6.66 1.23
N GLY A 39 -5.75 -7.42 0.45
CA GLY A 39 -5.52 -8.85 0.64
C GLY A 39 -4.94 -9.18 2.02
N TYR A 40 -3.80 -8.58 2.34
CA TYR A 40 -3.10 -8.85 3.59
C TYR A 40 -3.78 -8.25 4.82
N ILE A 41 -4.46 -7.09 4.69
CA ILE A 41 -5.32 -6.57 5.77
C ILE A 41 -6.43 -7.57 6.12
N ARG A 42 -7.06 -8.19 5.12
CA ARG A 42 -8.09 -9.22 5.38
C ARG A 42 -7.50 -10.46 6.03
N LEU A 43 -6.33 -10.93 5.58
CA LEU A 43 -5.64 -12.07 6.18
C LEU A 43 -5.26 -11.83 7.64
N HIS A 44 -4.86 -10.61 7.97
CA HIS A 44 -4.56 -10.22 9.34
C HIS A 44 -5.81 -10.27 10.24
N LYS A 45 -6.97 -9.83 9.73
CA LYS A 45 -8.25 -9.91 10.45
C LYS A 45 -8.79 -11.33 10.58
N ARG A 46 -8.60 -12.16 9.54
CA ARG A 46 -9.05 -13.56 9.51
C ARG A 46 -8.11 -14.38 8.64
N GLN A 47 -7.44 -15.33 9.28
CA GLN A 47 -6.55 -16.27 8.59
C GLN A 47 -7.34 -17.07 7.54
N ASN A 48 -6.81 -17.14 6.32
CA ASN A 48 -7.38 -17.91 5.22
C ASN A 48 -6.24 -18.41 4.31
N PRO A 49 -5.87 -19.70 4.39
CA PRO A 49 -4.78 -20.27 3.59
C PRO A 49 -4.97 -20.11 2.09
N ALA A 50 -6.18 -20.35 1.56
CA ALA A 50 -6.47 -20.19 0.13
C ALA A 50 -6.28 -18.74 -0.34
N LYS A 51 -6.66 -17.76 0.49
CA LYS A 51 -6.44 -16.34 0.18
C LYS A 51 -4.96 -15.97 0.21
N ARG A 52 -4.19 -16.53 1.13
CA ARG A 52 -2.73 -16.36 1.19
C ARG A 52 -2.06 -16.91 -0.07
N GLU A 53 -2.47 -18.10 -0.50
CA GLU A 53 -1.97 -18.72 -1.73
C GLU A 53 -2.33 -17.88 -2.96
N GLN A 54 -3.57 -17.38 -3.06
CA GLN A 54 -3.98 -16.47 -4.13
C GLN A 54 -3.10 -15.22 -4.22
N LEU A 55 -2.79 -14.57 -3.09
CA LEU A 55 -1.91 -13.40 -3.07
C LEU A 55 -0.46 -13.77 -3.43
N SER A 56 0.03 -14.91 -2.97
CA SER A 56 1.37 -15.40 -3.32
C SER A 56 1.50 -15.69 -4.82
N ASN A 57 0.48 -16.32 -5.41
CA ASN A 57 0.41 -16.56 -6.85
C ASN A 57 0.27 -15.25 -7.65
N PHE A 58 -0.45 -14.26 -7.11
CA PHE A 58 -0.51 -12.93 -7.71
C PHE A 58 0.88 -12.27 -7.77
N ILE A 59 1.64 -12.30 -6.67
CA ILE A 59 3.02 -11.76 -6.62
C ILE A 59 3.91 -12.46 -7.65
N ARG A 60 3.85 -13.81 -7.74
CA ARG A 60 4.64 -14.60 -8.69
C ARG A 60 4.38 -14.28 -10.17
N ARG A 61 3.22 -13.69 -10.49
CA ARG A 61 2.82 -13.34 -11.86
C ARG A 61 3.12 -11.90 -12.24
N LEU A 62 3.56 -11.07 -11.29
CA LEU A 62 3.98 -9.71 -11.61
C LEU A 62 5.33 -9.76 -12.33
N ASP A 63 5.45 -8.97 -13.40
CA ASP A 63 6.74 -8.78 -14.05
C ASP A 63 7.72 -7.99 -13.12
N PRO A 64 9.04 -8.05 -13.37
CA PRO A 64 10.04 -7.40 -12.52
C PRO A 64 9.87 -5.88 -12.38
N SER A 65 9.36 -5.19 -13.40
CA SER A 65 9.09 -3.75 -13.35
C SER A 65 7.96 -3.48 -12.36
N MET A 66 6.85 -4.20 -12.50
CA MET A 66 5.69 -4.11 -11.62
C MET A 66 6.04 -4.42 -10.17
N ILE A 67 6.88 -5.43 -9.90
CA ILE A 67 7.34 -5.73 -8.53
C ILE A 67 8.12 -4.53 -7.97
N THR A 68 9.03 -3.96 -8.76
CA THR A 68 9.81 -2.78 -8.35
C THR A 68 8.90 -1.60 -8.01
N HIS A 69 7.90 -1.33 -8.84
CA HIS A 69 6.91 -0.26 -8.60
C HIS A 69 6.08 -0.50 -7.34
N VAL A 70 5.65 -1.75 -7.10
CA VAL A 70 4.91 -2.13 -5.88
C VAL A 70 5.76 -1.94 -4.63
N VAL A 71 7.02 -2.40 -4.64
CA VAL A 71 7.93 -2.23 -3.50
C VAL A 71 8.16 -0.74 -3.22
N ARG A 72 8.47 0.05 -4.25
CA ARG A 72 8.63 1.51 -4.11
C ARG A 72 7.39 2.17 -3.53
N ALA A 73 6.20 1.82 -3.99
CA ALA A 73 4.95 2.35 -3.47
C ALA A 73 4.79 2.10 -1.96
N PHE A 74 5.06 0.88 -1.49
CA PHE A 74 5.00 0.58 -0.05
C PHE A 74 6.09 1.31 0.73
N SER A 75 7.34 1.32 0.25
CA SER A 75 8.44 2.06 0.88
C SER A 75 8.12 3.54 1.03
N THR A 76 7.65 4.19 -0.04
CA THR A 76 7.25 5.60 -0.02
C THR A 76 6.11 5.85 0.97
N TYR A 77 5.10 4.96 0.99
CA TYR A 77 4.00 5.08 1.96
C TYR A 77 4.53 5.05 3.40
N PHE A 78 5.38 4.09 3.75
CA PHE A 78 5.93 3.98 5.11
C PHE A 78 6.82 5.17 5.47
N SER A 79 7.64 5.67 4.53
CA SER A 79 8.41 6.90 4.76
C SER A 79 7.49 8.10 5.06
N LEU A 80 6.38 8.25 4.34
CA LEU A 80 5.41 9.32 4.59
C LEU A 80 4.70 9.18 5.94
N VAL A 81 4.39 7.94 6.35
CA VAL A 81 3.82 7.66 7.68
C VAL A 81 4.82 8.02 8.77
N ASN A 82 6.08 7.60 8.65
CA ASN A 82 7.11 7.91 9.63
C ASN A 82 7.31 9.43 9.78
N ILE A 83 7.41 10.17 8.67
CA ILE A 83 7.50 11.65 8.69
C ILE A 83 6.26 12.28 9.34
N ALA A 84 5.07 11.69 9.11
CA ALA A 84 3.85 12.16 9.76
C ALA A 84 3.85 11.86 11.25
N GLU A 85 4.42 10.76 11.71
CA GLU A 85 4.51 10.42 13.13
C GLU A 85 5.54 11.32 13.85
N GLU A 86 6.73 11.48 13.27
CA GLU A 86 7.80 12.35 13.81
C GLU A 86 7.35 13.80 13.96
N ALA A 87 6.59 14.33 13.00
CA ALA A 87 6.10 15.71 13.06
C ALA A 87 5.00 15.96 14.13
N PHE A 88 4.47 14.90 14.74
CA PHE A 88 3.39 14.95 15.74
C PHE A 88 3.84 14.45 17.12
N GLN A 89 5.10 14.03 17.26
CA GLN A 89 5.75 13.79 18.56
C GLN A 89 6.20 15.11 19.19
#